data_AF-A0A194UNK6-F1
#
_entry.id   AF-A0A194UNK6-F1
#
_cell.length_a   1.000
_cell.length_b   1.000
_cell.length_c   1.000
_cell.angle_alpha   90.00
_cell.angle_beta   90.00
_cell.angle_gamma   90.00
#
_symmetry.space_group_name_H-M   'P 1'
#
loop_
_entity.id
_entity.type
_entity.pdbx_description
1 polymer ?
#
loop_
_entity_poly.entity_id
_entity_poly.type
_entity_poly.pdbx_seq_one_letter_code
_entity_poly.pdbx_strand_id
1 'polypeptide(L)'
;MAQLAMEDLQELPGIYDSSRDVGDVLVGEDGARLLIEASSSGNDTALQSLLSQPQWIKTILEKPHSIYYASRPSQGPDDAREVMAVPRSNLERALTAAAGNGQAAVVSTLLTFATQQGMDASDVITIWTINKTINGGHAAVFKALASADPNVINFPLGHGAQPLYEAVRRRKPDVVAVLLELGADPLHPVAHSKRLWNYNSSLLSRAATVEGPRMTKMLLEHGLPVAHTGALHTAARFGHLDTMRLLMEHGADLNEVLPNWSNWTPMHFAASKGEVDAMKLLEHSGARSDLKDVNGKTPAQLLEERNTAEH
;
A
#
# COMPACT_ATOMS: atom_id res chain seq x y z
N MET A 1 -35.68 -8.22 11.05
CA MET A 1 -35.49 -7.61 9.72
C MET A 1 -35.95 -8.61 8.68
N ALA A 2 -36.57 -8.15 7.58
CA ALA A 2 -36.89 -9.05 6.47
C ALA A 2 -35.60 -9.72 5.98
N GLN A 3 -35.65 -11.01 5.67
CA GLN A 3 -34.50 -11.74 5.17
C GLN A 3 -34.23 -11.26 3.74
N LEU A 4 -33.06 -10.65 3.52
CA LEU A 4 -32.64 -10.11 2.23
C LEU A 4 -32.68 -11.23 1.17
N ALA A 5 -33.46 -11.04 0.11
CA ALA A 5 -33.59 -12.01 -0.98
C ALA A 5 -32.65 -11.66 -2.15
N MET A 6 -32.43 -12.61 -3.05
CA MET A 6 -31.61 -12.38 -4.25
C MET A 6 -32.16 -11.28 -5.16
N GLU A 7 -33.49 -11.10 -5.16
CA GLU A 7 -34.21 -10.12 -5.98
C GLU A 7 -33.97 -8.68 -5.50
N ASP A 8 -33.54 -8.49 -4.25
CA ASP A 8 -33.27 -7.18 -3.64
C ASP A 8 -31.85 -6.67 -3.95
N LEU A 9 -31.03 -7.46 -4.63
CA LEU A 9 -29.61 -7.21 -4.80
C LEU A 9 -29.32 -6.33 -6.01
N GLN A 10 -28.51 -5.29 -5.80
CA GLN A 10 -28.09 -4.35 -6.83
C GLN A 10 -26.93 -4.91 -7.65
N GLU A 11 -26.92 -4.65 -8.96
CA GLU A 11 -25.81 -5.02 -9.87
C GLU A 11 -24.52 -4.22 -9.58
N LEU A 12 -24.68 -2.98 -9.11
CA LEU A 12 -23.58 -2.13 -8.68
C LEU A 12 -23.33 -2.29 -7.17
N PRO A 13 -22.16 -1.84 -6.66
CA PRO A 13 -21.91 -1.86 -5.22
C PRO A 13 -23.05 -1.22 -4.43
N GLY A 14 -23.70 -2.03 -3.60
CA GLY A 14 -24.85 -1.63 -2.78
C GLY A 14 -24.51 -1.64 -1.29
N ILE A 15 -25.32 -0.93 -0.52
CA ILE A 15 -25.28 -0.89 0.95
C ILE A 15 -26.41 -1.78 1.47
N TYR A 16 -26.10 -2.66 2.43
CA TYR A 16 -27.04 -3.62 3.00
C TYR A 16 -26.80 -3.78 4.51
N ASP A 17 -27.80 -4.31 5.22
CA ASP A 17 -27.62 -4.75 6.60
C ASP A 17 -27.34 -6.26 6.65
N SER A 18 -26.22 -6.66 7.24
CA SER A 18 -25.86 -8.06 7.42
C SER A 18 -25.02 -8.28 8.67
N SER A 19 -25.17 -9.44 9.31
CA SER A 19 -24.25 -9.87 10.39
C SER A 19 -23.02 -10.60 9.87
N ARG A 20 -23.00 -10.97 8.58
CA ARG A 20 -21.92 -11.70 7.93
C ARG A 20 -20.66 -10.86 7.77
N ASP A 21 -19.54 -11.55 7.66
CA ASP A 21 -18.22 -10.92 7.63
C ASP A 21 -17.73 -10.58 6.23
N VAL A 22 -16.77 -9.65 6.18
CA VAL A 22 -16.08 -9.29 4.93
C VAL A 22 -15.39 -10.53 4.37
N GLY A 23 -15.64 -10.81 3.09
CA GLY A 23 -15.19 -11.99 2.36
C GLY A 23 -16.28 -13.04 2.15
N ASP A 24 -17.36 -13.00 2.93
CA ASP A 24 -18.51 -13.92 2.80
C ASP A 24 -19.45 -13.50 1.65
N VAL A 25 -20.39 -14.38 1.29
CA VAL A 25 -21.54 -14.08 0.44
C VAL A 25 -22.65 -13.44 1.27
N LEU A 26 -23.35 -12.47 0.68
CA LEU A 26 -24.36 -11.69 1.36
C LEU A 26 -25.64 -12.50 1.67
N VAL A 27 -26.02 -13.39 0.76
CA VAL A 27 -27.24 -14.19 0.81
C VAL A 27 -26.91 -15.66 0.49
N GLY A 28 -27.52 -16.59 1.21
CA GLY A 28 -27.39 -18.04 0.96
C GLY A 28 -26.14 -18.68 1.57
N GLU A 29 -25.93 -19.96 1.30
CA GLU A 29 -24.70 -20.65 1.69
C GLU A 29 -23.57 -20.30 0.71
N ASP A 30 -22.35 -20.12 1.23
CA ASP A 30 -21.18 -19.90 0.37
C ASP A 30 -20.70 -21.22 -0.23
N GLY A 31 -21.29 -21.59 -1.36
CA GLY A 31 -20.94 -22.81 -2.09
C GLY A 31 -19.46 -22.89 -2.49
N ALA A 32 -18.77 -21.75 -2.63
CA ALA A 32 -17.35 -21.71 -3.00
C ALA A 32 -16.40 -21.72 -1.79
N ARG A 33 -16.91 -21.84 -0.57
CA ARG A 33 -16.10 -21.76 0.66
C ARG A 33 -14.89 -22.71 0.65
N LEU A 34 -15.07 -23.96 0.21
CA LEU A 34 -13.96 -24.92 0.13
C LEU A 34 -12.85 -24.49 -0.86
N LEU A 35 -13.23 -23.92 -2.01
CA LEU A 35 -12.27 -23.37 -2.97
C LEU A 35 -11.50 -22.19 -2.37
N ILE A 36 -12.19 -21.31 -1.63
CA ILE A 36 -11.60 -20.13 -1.00
C ILE A 36 -10.64 -20.54 0.12
N GLU A 37 -11.02 -21.51 0.96
CA GLU A 37 -10.17 -22.05 2.03
C GLU A 37 -8.91 -22.74 1.47
N ALA A 38 -9.05 -23.57 0.43
CA ALA A 38 -7.91 -24.18 -0.26
C ALA A 38 -6.98 -23.12 -0.85
N SER A 39 -7.55 -22.06 -1.44
CA SER A 39 -6.80 -20.95 -2.01
C SER A 39 -6.06 -20.13 -0.95
N SER A 40 -6.72 -19.85 0.17
CA SER A 40 -6.17 -19.06 1.28
C SER A 40 -5.06 -19.80 2.03
N SER A 41 -5.17 -21.12 2.18
CA SER A 41 -4.24 -21.95 2.95
C SER A 41 -2.98 -22.38 2.18
N GLY A 42 -2.93 -22.13 0.87
CA GLY A 42 -1.81 -22.55 0.03
C GLY A 42 -1.85 -24.03 -0.37
N ASN A 43 -2.97 -24.72 -0.15
CA ASN A 43 -3.14 -26.13 -0.51
C ASN A 43 -3.43 -26.27 -2.01
N ASP A 44 -2.40 -26.06 -2.82
CA ASP A 44 -2.50 -26.04 -4.28
C ASP A 44 -2.96 -27.39 -4.84
N THR A 45 -2.51 -28.51 -4.28
CA THR A 45 -2.94 -29.86 -4.68
C THR A 45 -4.45 -30.06 -4.48
N ALA A 46 -4.99 -29.64 -3.33
CA ALA A 46 -6.43 -29.73 -3.08
C ALA A 46 -7.20 -28.81 -4.02
N LEU A 47 -6.72 -27.59 -4.24
CA LEU A 47 -7.35 -26.65 -5.17
C LEU A 47 -7.40 -27.23 -6.60
N GLN A 48 -6.29 -27.74 -7.13
CA GLN A 48 -6.25 -28.37 -8.45
C GLN A 48 -7.22 -29.56 -8.55
N SER A 49 -7.29 -30.39 -7.49
CA SER A 49 -8.24 -31.50 -7.44
C SER A 49 -9.70 -31.06 -7.41
N LEU A 50 -10.01 -29.90 -6.83
CA LEU A 50 -11.35 -29.31 -6.89
C LEU A 50 -11.62 -28.80 -8.32
N LEU A 51 -10.70 -28.01 -8.88
CA LEU A 51 -10.83 -27.39 -10.21
C LEU A 51 -10.88 -28.38 -11.37
N SER A 52 -10.52 -29.66 -11.17
CA SER A 52 -10.69 -30.71 -12.18
C SER A 52 -12.12 -31.27 -12.25
N GLN A 53 -12.99 -30.93 -11.30
CA GLN A 53 -14.34 -31.50 -11.21
C GLN A 53 -15.39 -30.52 -11.78
N PRO A 54 -16.32 -30.98 -12.64
CA PRO A 54 -17.28 -30.09 -13.31
C PRO A 54 -18.13 -29.24 -12.36
N GLN A 55 -18.54 -29.77 -11.21
CA GLN A 55 -19.33 -28.98 -10.26
C GLN A 55 -18.56 -27.78 -9.70
N TRP A 56 -17.26 -27.96 -9.42
CA TRP A 56 -16.42 -26.90 -8.86
C TRP A 56 -16.00 -25.87 -9.92
N ILE A 57 -15.82 -26.30 -11.17
CA ILE A 57 -15.64 -25.39 -12.31
C ILE A 57 -16.86 -24.47 -12.44
N LYS A 58 -18.07 -25.02 -12.34
CA LYS A 58 -19.29 -24.20 -12.36
C LYS A 58 -19.32 -23.24 -11.16
N THR A 59 -19.11 -23.75 -9.95
CA THR A 59 -19.15 -22.94 -8.72
C THR A 59 -18.11 -21.82 -8.71
N ILE A 60 -16.88 -22.05 -9.18
CA ILE A 60 -15.85 -21.00 -9.16
C ILE A 60 -16.15 -19.86 -10.15
N LEU A 61 -16.94 -20.12 -11.19
CA LEU A 61 -17.36 -19.14 -12.19
C LEU A 61 -18.63 -18.36 -11.81
N GLU A 62 -19.35 -18.80 -10.77
CA GLU A 62 -20.52 -18.09 -10.24
C GLU A 62 -20.13 -16.74 -9.62
N LYS A 63 -21.06 -15.76 -9.69
CA LYS A 63 -20.86 -14.38 -9.23
C LYS A 63 -21.80 -14.00 -8.08
N PRO A 64 -21.64 -14.57 -6.87
CA PRO A 64 -22.46 -14.16 -5.74
C PRO A 64 -22.14 -12.70 -5.34
N HIS A 65 -23.08 -12.06 -4.64
CA HIS A 65 -22.82 -10.78 -3.97
C HIS A 65 -21.89 -11.01 -2.79
N SER A 66 -20.63 -10.59 -2.93
CA SER A 66 -19.63 -10.76 -1.89
C SER A 66 -19.46 -9.47 -1.09
N ILE A 67 -19.41 -9.62 0.23
CA ILE A 67 -19.20 -8.51 1.16
C ILE A 67 -17.73 -8.09 1.10
N TYR A 68 -17.46 -6.84 0.74
CA TYR A 68 -16.09 -6.32 0.64
C TYR A 68 -15.76 -5.24 1.68
N TYR A 69 -16.78 -4.71 2.36
CA TYR A 69 -16.64 -3.70 3.41
C TYR A 69 -17.71 -3.87 4.48
N ALA A 70 -17.35 -3.53 5.72
CA ALA A 70 -18.27 -3.39 6.83
C ALA A 70 -17.97 -2.08 7.58
N SER A 71 -19.02 -1.37 7.98
CA SER A 71 -18.94 -0.10 8.71
C SER A 71 -18.18 -0.18 10.04
N ARG A 72 -18.25 -1.35 10.69
CA ARG A 72 -17.55 -1.67 11.95
C ARG A 72 -17.26 -3.18 12.06
N PRO A 73 -16.33 -3.59 12.95
CA PRO A 73 -16.13 -5.00 13.27
C PRO A 73 -17.40 -5.65 13.85
N SER A 74 -17.61 -6.93 13.53
CA SER A 74 -18.68 -7.74 14.12
C SER A 74 -18.51 -7.87 15.63
N GLN A 75 -19.62 -7.76 16.36
CA GLN A 75 -19.71 -8.02 17.80
C GLN A 75 -20.37 -9.37 18.11
N GLY A 76 -20.73 -10.15 17.09
CA GLY A 76 -21.32 -11.47 17.25
C GLY A 76 -22.11 -11.96 16.03
N PRO A 77 -22.58 -13.22 16.03
CA PRO A 77 -23.26 -13.84 14.89
C PRO A 77 -24.55 -13.13 14.45
N ASP A 78 -25.22 -12.46 15.37
CA ASP A 78 -26.49 -11.76 15.14
C ASP A 78 -26.32 -10.23 15.00
N ASP A 79 -25.07 -9.75 14.97
CA ASP A 79 -24.74 -8.33 14.94
C ASP A 79 -24.86 -7.75 13.52
N ALA A 80 -26.10 -7.45 13.13
CA ALA A 80 -26.38 -6.78 11.87
C ALA A 80 -25.77 -5.37 11.85
N ARG A 81 -25.04 -5.09 10.78
CA ARG A 81 -24.38 -3.81 10.54
C ARG A 81 -24.41 -3.47 9.08
N GLU A 82 -24.19 -2.20 8.80
CA GLU A 82 -24.06 -1.73 7.43
C GLU A 82 -22.82 -2.38 6.79
N VAL A 83 -23.04 -3.10 5.69
CA VAL A 83 -22.04 -3.73 4.85
C VAL A 83 -22.20 -3.28 3.40
N MET A 84 -21.11 -3.30 2.64
CA MET A 84 -21.17 -3.12 1.20
C MET A 84 -20.84 -4.43 0.49
N ALA A 85 -21.66 -4.75 -0.50
CA ALA A 85 -21.52 -5.96 -1.31
C ALA A 85 -21.72 -5.65 -2.80
N VAL A 86 -21.09 -6.46 -3.64
CA VAL A 86 -21.14 -6.35 -5.11
C VAL A 86 -21.04 -7.75 -5.72
N PRO A 87 -21.65 -8.03 -6.89
CA PRO A 87 -21.41 -9.27 -7.62
C PRO A 87 -19.92 -9.45 -7.90
N ARG A 88 -19.34 -10.57 -7.48
CA ARG A 88 -17.94 -10.93 -7.74
C ARG A 88 -17.83 -12.40 -8.03
N SER A 89 -17.03 -12.76 -9.04
CA SER A 89 -16.80 -14.18 -9.30
C SER A 89 -16.11 -14.86 -8.12
N ASN A 90 -16.45 -16.12 -7.87
CA ASN A 90 -15.74 -16.92 -6.88
C ASN A 90 -14.25 -17.08 -7.21
N LEU A 91 -13.90 -17.02 -8.50
CA LEU A 91 -12.52 -16.94 -8.98
C LEU A 91 -11.80 -15.68 -8.48
N GLU A 92 -12.40 -14.49 -8.61
CA GLU A 92 -11.83 -13.25 -8.06
C GLU A 92 -11.69 -13.32 -6.53
N ARG A 93 -12.68 -13.90 -5.84
CA ARG A 93 -12.67 -14.08 -4.37
C ARG A 93 -11.51 -15.00 -3.96
N ALA A 94 -11.36 -16.14 -4.62
CA ALA A 94 -10.28 -17.09 -4.41
C ALA A 94 -8.90 -16.48 -4.70
N LEU A 95 -8.76 -15.76 -5.82
CA LEU A 95 -7.53 -15.07 -6.19
C LEU A 95 -7.16 -14.00 -5.16
N THR A 96 -8.13 -13.20 -4.71
CA THR A 96 -7.93 -12.19 -3.66
C THR A 96 -7.49 -12.83 -2.34
N ALA A 97 -8.08 -13.98 -1.97
CA ALA A 97 -7.75 -14.71 -0.75
C ALA A 97 -6.33 -15.30 -0.82
N ALA A 98 -5.98 -15.99 -1.91
CA ALA A 98 -4.63 -16.51 -2.14
C ALA A 98 -3.58 -15.40 -2.13
N ALA A 99 -3.86 -14.30 -2.84
CA ALA A 99 -2.97 -13.15 -2.93
C ALA A 99 -2.75 -12.48 -1.56
N GLY A 100 -3.82 -12.28 -0.78
CA GLY A 100 -3.75 -11.68 0.56
C GLY A 100 -2.99 -12.54 1.58
N ASN A 101 -2.91 -13.86 1.36
CA ASN A 101 -2.20 -14.80 2.22
C ASN A 101 -0.82 -15.21 1.67
N GLY A 102 -0.34 -14.58 0.59
CA GLY A 102 1.01 -14.81 0.08
C GLY A 102 1.19 -16.09 -0.75
N GLN A 103 0.10 -16.69 -1.21
CA GLN A 103 0.12 -18.00 -1.88
C GLN A 103 0.41 -17.87 -3.39
N ALA A 104 1.67 -17.58 -3.74
CA ALA A 104 2.07 -17.29 -5.13
C ALA A 104 1.84 -18.46 -6.11
N ALA A 105 2.05 -19.70 -5.67
CA ALA A 105 1.79 -20.90 -6.49
C ALA A 105 0.29 -21.02 -6.80
N VAL A 106 -0.56 -20.92 -5.79
CA VAL A 106 -2.02 -20.91 -5.93
C VAL A 106 -2.51 -19.79 -6.83
N VAL A 107 -1.95 -18.57 -6.70
CA VAL A 107 -2.25 -17.45 -7.59
C VAL A 107 -1.95 -17.81 -9.05
N SER A 108 -0.81 -18.44 -9.31
CA SER A 108 -0.43 -18.90 -10.65
C SER A 108 -1.38 -19.98 -11.17
N THR A 109 -1.77 -20.93 -10.32
CA THR A 109 -2.77 -21.97 -10.64
C THR A 109 -4.11 -21.37 -11.01
N LEU A 110 -4.63 -20.42 -10.23
CA LEU A 110 -5.92 -19.76 -10.49
C LEU A 110 -5.91 -18.94 -11.79
N LEU A 111 -4.81 -18.23 -12.08
CA LEU A 111 -4.66 -17.46 -13.33
C LEU A 111 -4.53 -18.39 -14.54
N THR A 112 -3.78 -19.48 -14.41
CA THR A 112 -3.69 -20.52 -15.45
C THR A 112 -5.07 -21.13 -15.73
N PHE A 113 -5.83 -21.44 -14.67
CA PHE A 113 -7.20 -21.91 -14.79
C PHE A 113 -8.09 -20.88 -15.52
N ALA A 114 -7.99 -19.59 -15.18
CA ALA A 114 -8.74 -18.53 -15.85
C ALA A 114 -8.48 -18.52 -17.37
N THR A 115 -7.20 -18.59 -17.77
CA THR A 115 -6.81 -18.68 -19.18
C THR A 115 -7.36 -19.94 -19.86
N GLN A 116 -7.38 -21.08 -19.17
CA GLN A 116 -7.99 -22.32 -19.70
C GLN A 116 -9.50 -22.21 -19.89
N GLN A 117 -10.18 -21.37 -19.10
CA GLN A 117 -11.61 -21.04 -19.28
C GLN A 117 -11.83 -19.94 -20.33
N GLY A 118 -10.78 -19.48 -21.02
CA GLY A 118 -10.86 -18.43 -22.04
C GLY A 118 -11.01 -17.02 -21.49
N MET A 119 -10.65 -16.79 -20.23
CA MET A 119 -10.67 -15.47 -19.58
C MET A 119 -9.31 -14.79 -19.69
N ASP A 120 -9.28 -13.46 -19.80
CA ASP A 120 -8.06 -12.68 -19.66
C ASP A 120 -7.68 -12.55 -18.17
N ALA A 121 -6.37 -12.56 -17.87
CA ALA A 121 -5.88 -12.29 -16.53
C ALA A 121 -6.32 -10.89 -16.05
N SER A 122 -6.39 -9.90 -16.96
CA SER A 122 -6.84 -8.54 -16.61
C SER A 122 -8.29 -8.47 -16.12
N ASP A 123 -9.13 -9.43 -16.53
CA ASP A 123 -10.54 -9.48 -16.11
C ASP A 123 -10.70 -10.04 -14.69
N VAL A 124 -9.72 -10.80 -14.21
CA VAL A 124 -9.76 -11.48 -12.90
C VAL A 124 -8.89 -10.76 -11.87
N ILE A 125 -7.80 -10.12 -12.29
CA ILE A 125 -6.92 -9.36 -11.40
C ILE A 125 -7.59 -8.02 -11.07
N THR A 126 -8.11 -7.92 -9.85
CA THR A 126 -8.84 -6.72 -9.40
C THR A 126 -7.97 -5.77 -8.58
N ILE A 127 -8.47 -4.56 -8.39
CA ILE A 127 -7.92 -3.60 -7.42
C ILE A 127 -7.82 -4.18 -6.00
N TRP A 128 -8.72 -5.09 -5.61
CA TRP A 128 -8.67 -5.75 -4.31
C TRP A 128 -7.53 -6.75 -4.22
N THR A 129 -7.30 -7.53 -5.28
CA THR A 129 -6.19 -8.48 -5.39
C THR A 129 -4.86 -7.75 -5.22
N ILE A 130 -4.63 -6.70 -6.02
CA ILE A 130 -3.39 -5.90 -5.96
C ILE A 130 -3.23 -5.23 -4.59
N ASN A 131 -4.29 -4.64 -4.04
CA ASN A 131 -4.23 -4.02 -2.71
C ASN A 131 -3.92 -5.02 -1.60
N LYS A 132 -4.48 -6.24 -1.65
CA LYS A 132 -4.20 -7.28 -0.65
C LYS A 132 -2.77 -7.81 -0.79
N THR A 133 -2.28 -8.01 -2.00
CA THR A 133 -0.86 -8.36 -2.27
C THR A 133 0.09 -7.33 -1.65
N ILE A 134 -0.13 -6.04 -1.93
CA ILE A 134 0.73 -4.96 -1.41
C ILE A 134 0.58 -4.88 0.12
N ASN A 135 -0.63 -4.89 0.67
CA ASN A 135 -0.85 -4.85 2.12
C ASN A 135 -0.10 -5.96 2.86
N GLY A 136 -0.13 -7.18 2.31
CA GLY A 136 0.56 -8.33 2.87
C GLY A 136 2.07 -8.30 2.69
N GLY A 137 2.61 -7.47 1.78
CA GLY A 137 4.03 -7.47 1.45
C GLY A 137 4.45 -8.65 0.58
N HIS A 138 3.51 -9.25 -0.15
CA HIS A 138 3.70 -10.53 -0.82
C HIS A 138 4.39 -10.37 -2.19
N ALA A 139 5.70 -10.15 -2.18
CA ALA A 139 6.51 -9.90 -3.37
C ALA A 139 6.42 -11.03 -4.42
N ALA A 140 6.44 -12.30 -3.99
CA ALA A 140 6.31 -13.45 -4.89
C ALA A 140 4.93 -13.52 -5.57
N VAL A 141 3.85 -13.18 -4.84
CA VAL A 141 2.52 -13.05 -5.42
C VAL A 141 2.51 -11.94 -6.45
N PHE A 142 3.15 -10.79 -6.16
CA PHE A 142 3.19 -9.68 -7.12
C PHE A 142 3.90 -10.09 -8.42
N LYS A 143 5.02 -10.84 -8.34
CA LYS A 143 5.68 -11.41 -9.53
C LYS A 143 4.76 -12.35 -10.31
N ALA A 144 4.01 -13.21 -9.62
CA ALA A 144 3.06 -14.12 -10.27
C ALA A 144 1.96 -13.34 -11.01
N LEU A 145 1.39 -12.30 -10.39
CA LEU A 145 0.41 -11.41 -11.02
C LEU A 145 1.00 -10.73 -12.27
N ALA A 146 2.21 -10.15 -12.16
CA ALA A 146 2.85 -9.44 -13.25
C ALA A 146 3.30 -10.36 -14.40
N SER A 147 3.57 -11.62 -14.11
CA SER A 147 3.88 -12.64 -15.12
C SER A 147 2.65 -12.99 -15.95
N ALA A 148 1.45 -12.93 -15.36
CA ALA A 148 0.19 -13.17 -16.07
C ALA A 148 -0.33 -11.92 -16.78
N ASP A 149 -0.20 -10.75 -16.16
CA ASP A 149 -0.56 -9.45 -16.75
C ASP A 149 0.45 -8.38 -16.33
N PRO A 150 1.36 -7.94 -17.23
CA PRO A 150 2.33 -6.88 -16.93
C PRO A 150 1.70 -5.53 -16.55
N ASN A 151 0.44 -5.26 -16.93
CA ASN A 151 -0.21 -3.99 -16.62
C ASN A 151 -0.42 -3.78 -15.12
N VAL A 152 -0.36 -4.86 -14.32
CA VAL A 152 -0.47 -4.77 -12.86
C VAL A 152 0.61 -3.91 -12.23
N ILE A 153 1.75 -3.70 -12.91
CA ILE A 153 2.87 -2.86 -12.44
C ILE A 153 2.43 -1.39 -12.32
N ASN A 154 1.62 -0.93 -13.28
CA ASN A 154 1.16 0.45 -13.40
C ASN A 154 -0.34 0.60 -13.10
N PHE A 155 -0.95 -0.41 -12.47
CA PHE A 155 -2.38 -0.48 -12.25
C PHE A 155 -2.90 0.78 -11.53
N PRO A 156 -3.98 1.42 -12.01
CA PRO A 156 -4.51 2.62 -11.37
C PRO A 156 -5.18 2.26 -10.04
N LEU A 157 -4.47 2.44 -8.93
CA LEU A 157 -5.07 2.39 -7.61
C LEU A 157 -5.81 3.72 -7.37
N GLY A 158 -6.93 3.65 -6.64
CA GLY A 158 -7.78 4.81 -6.38
C GLY A 158 -7.00 6.06 -5.93
N HIS A 159 -7.47 7.24 -6.34
CA HIS A 159 -6.79 8.53 -6.17
C HIS A 159 -5.52 8.73 -7.03
N GLY A 160 -5.35 7.94 -8.09
CA GLY A 160 -4.23 8.09 -9.04
C GLY A 160 -2.88 7.64 -8.47
N ALA A 161 -2.91 6.74 -7.49
CA ALA A 161 -1.72 6.09 -6.97
C ALA A 161 -1.41 4.83 -7.79
N GLN A 162 -0.12 4.53 -7.96
CA GLN A 162 0.33 3.28 -8.56
C GLN A 162 0.81 2.30 -7.47
N PRO A 163 0.95 1.00 -7.79
CA PRO A 163 1.43 -0.02 -6.87
C PRO A 163 2.72 0.35 -6.14
N LEU A 164 3.70 0.92 -6.85
CA LEU A 164 4.99 1.29 -6.27
C LEU A 164 4.83 2.33 -5.17
N TYR A 165 4.04 3.37 -5.45
CA TYR A 165 3.72 4.39 -4.48
C TYR A 165 3.05 3.80 -3.24
N GLU A 166 2.08 2.92 -3.44
CA GLU A 166 1.33 2.33 -2.34
C GLU A 166 2.18 1.36 -1.50
N ALA A 167 3.10 0.63 -2.14
CA ALA A 167 4.09 -0.20 -1.48
C ALA A 167 5.04 0.62 -0.61
N VAL A 168 5.53 1.77 -1.11
CA VAL A 168 6.35 2.70 -0.31
C VAL A 168 5.53 3.28 0.85
N ARG A 169 4.31 3.76 0.58
CA ARG A 169 3.42 4.36 1.60
C ARG A 169 3.09 3.38 2.72
N ARG A 170 2.93 2.09 2.40
CA ARG A 170 2.61 1.01 3.35
C ARG A 170 3.84 0.32 3.92
N ARG A 171 5.06 0.77 3.57
CA ARG A 171 6.35 0.23 4.05
C ARG A 171 6.52 -1.24 3.70
N LYS A 172 6.50 -1.55 2.41
CA LYS A 172 6.57 -2.92 1.87
C LYS A 172 7.81 -3.08 1.01
N PRO A 173 9.02 -3.12 1.61
CA PRO A 173 10.28 -3.05 0.88
C PRO A 173 10.47 -4.16 -0.14
N ASP A 174 10.01 -5.39 0.15
CA ASP A 174 10.15 -6.51 -0.80
C ASP A 174 9.24 -6.32 -2.03
N VAL A 175 8.05 -5.73 -1.86
CA VAL A 175 7.16 -5.39 -2.97
C VAL A 175 7.71 -4.20 -3.76
N VAL A 176 8.32 -3.21 -3.08
CA VAL A 176 9.02 -2.10 -3.74
C VAL A 176 10.16 -2.64 -4.61
N ALA A 177 10.99 -3.55 -4.09
CA ALA A 177 12.10 -4.15 -4.82
C ALA A 177 11.61 -4.84 -6.10
N VAL A 178 10.56 -5.66 -5.99
CA VAL A 178 9.99 -6.36 -7.15
C VAL A 178 9.38 -5.40 -8.16
N LEU A 179 8.66 -4.37 -7.71
CA LEU A 179 8.08 -3.39 -8.61
C LEU A 179 9.16 -2.65 -9.41
N LEU A 180 10.25 -2.23 -8.75
CA LEU A 180 11.38 -1.59 -9.40
C LEU A 180 12.12 -2.55 -10.35
N GLU A 181 12.31 -3.81 -9.95
CA GLU A 181 12.88 -4.89 -10.80
C GLU A 181 12.05 -5.09 -12.08
N LEU A 182 10.72 -5.04 -11.96
CA LEU A 182 9.78 -5.18 -13.07
C LEU A 182 9.61 -3.90 -13.90
N GLY A 183 10.31 -2.82 -13.57
CA GLY A 183 10.31 -1.57 -14.34
C GLY A 183 9.19 -0.58 -14.00
N ALA A 184 8.64 -0.64 -12.78
CA ALA A 184 7.76 0.43 -12.28
C ALA A 184 8.52 1.76 -12.29
N ASP A 185 7.92 2.79 -12.91
CA ASP A 185 8.51 4.13 -12.97
C ASP A 185 8.38 4.83 -11.60
N PRO A 186 9.49 5.07 -10.89
CA PRO A 186 9.43 5.73 -9.58
C PRO A 186 9.22 7.25 -9.69
N LEU A 187 9.30 7.83 -10.90
CA LEU A 187 9.03 9.23 -11.21
C LEU A 187 7.60 9.48 -11.67
N HIS A 188 6.75 8.45 -11.74
CA HIS A 188 5.37 8.60 -12.18
C HIS A 188 4.64 9.66 -11.33
N PRO A 189 4.01 10.68 -11.96
CA PRO A 189 3.35 11.74 -11.24
C PRO A 189 2.13 11.19 -10.50
N VAL A 190 2.14 11.30 -9.17
CA VAL A 190 0.95 11.01 -8.38
C VAL A 190 -0.07 12.09 -8.69
N ALA A 191 -1.27 11.71 -9.13
CA ALA A 191 -2.34 12.65 -9.41
C ALA A 191 -2.52 13.62 -8.24
N HIS A 192 -2.74 14.89 -8.53
CA HIS A 192 -2.78 16.02 -7.59
C HIS A 192 -3.92 15.89 -6.55
N SER A 193 -3.78 14.93 -5.63
CA SER A 193 -4.65 14.81 -4.49
C SER A 193 -4.27 15.92 -3.51
N LYS A 194 -5.20 16.84 -3.27
CA LYS A 194 -5.07 17.92 -2.26
C LYS A 194 -4.73 17.37 -0.86
N ARG A 195 -4.99 16.10 -0.57
CA ARG A 195 -4.60 15.40 0.68
C ARG A 195 -3.11 15.07 0.78
N LEU A 196 -2.37 15.10 -0.33
CA LEU A 196 -0.96 14.68 -0.39
C LEU A 196 0.03 15.86 -0.41
N TRP A 197 -0.45 17.11 -0.40
CA TRP A 197 0.35 18.35 -0.45
C TRP A 197 0.92 18.78 0.91
N ASN A 198 1.48 17.82 1.64
CA ASN A 198 2.38 18.09 2.75
C ASN A 198 3.82 17.85 2.25
N TYR A 199 4.86 18.44 2.86
CA TYR A 199 6.31 18.20 2.64
C TYR A 199 6.80 16.73 2.66
N ASN A 200 5.87 15.78 2.74
CA ASN A 200 6.05 14.35 2.57
C ASN A 200 5.38 13.85 1.26
N SER A 201 5.34 14.69 0.22
CA SER A 201 4.59 14.44 -1.01
C SER A 201 5.39 13.70 -2.07
N SER A 202 6.73 13.71 -1.99
CA SER A 202 7.58 12.93 -2.89
C SER A 202 7.61 11.46 -2.48
N LEU A 203 7.91 10.57 -3.42
CA LEU A 203 8.07 9.15 -3.11
C LEU A 203 9.28 8.92 -2.20
N LEU A 204 10.37 9.68 -2.43
CA LEU A 204 11.60 9.60 -1.66
C LEU A 204 11.43 10.08 -0.21
N SER A 205 10.65 11.15 0.03
CA SER A 205 10.37 11.59 1.40
C SER A 205 9.57 10.57 2.20
N ARG A 206 8.63 9.87 1.54
CA ARG A 206 7.84 8.80 2.19
C ARG A 206 8.73 7.62 2.53
N ALA A 207 9.61 7.23 1.60
CA ALA A 207 10.61 6.21 1.86
C ALA A 207 11.53 6.62 3.01
N ALA A 208 11.91 7.90 3.12
CA ALA A 208 12.75 8.42 4.19
C ALA A 208 12.09 8.46 5.59
N THR A 209 10.90 7.87 5.76
CA THR A 209 10.27 7.62 7.07
C THR A 209 10.76 6.29 7.68
N VAL A 210 10.06 5.75 8.69
CA VAL A 210 10.46 4.52 9.43
C VAL A 210 10.68 3.32 8.47
N GLU A 211 11.72 2.52 8.71
CA GLU A 211 12.31 1.48 7.81
C GLU A 211 12.96 2.04 6.53
N GLY A 212 13.25 3.34 6.54
CA GLY A 212 13.60 4.09 5.34
C GLY A 212 14.92 3.77 4.62
N PRO A 213 16.03 3.36 5.27
CA PRO A 213 17.30 3.25 4.55
C PRO A 213 17.23 2.30 3.36
N ARG A 214 16.55 1.15 3.51
CA ARG A 214 16.42 0.15 2.43
C ARG A 214 15.58 0.69 1.26
N MET A 215 14.41 1.25 1.53
CA MET A 215 13.54 1.79 0.47
C MET A 215 14.13 3.04 -0.18
N THR A 216 14.69 3.95 0.62
CA THR A 216 15.40 5.13 0.13
C THR A 216 16.55 4.73 -0.77
N LYS A 217 17.36 3.74 -0.37
CA LYS A 217 18.47 3.24 -1.20
C LYS A 217 17.97 2.69 -2.54
N MET A 218 16.97 1.81 -2.52
CA MET A 218 16.41 1.26 -3.76
C MET A 218 15.89 2.35 -4.69
N LEU A 219 15.17 3.34 -4.16
CA LEU A 219 14.66 4.44 -4.98
C LEU A 219 15.77 5.29 -5.59
N LEU A 220 16.84 5.58 -4.84
CA LEU A 220 18.00 6.33 -5.31
C LEU A 220 18.77 5.57 -6.39
N GLU A 221 19.00 4.26 -6.20
CA GLU A 221 19.64 3.38 -7.18
C GLU A 221 18.84 3.27 -8.48
N HIS A 222 17.51 3.43 -8.41
CA HIS A 222 16.61 3.49 -9.56
C HIS A 222 16.39 4.92 -10.10
N GLY A 223 17.28 5.86 -9.76
CA GLY A 223 17.37 7.16 -10.43
C GLY A 223 16.49 8.27 -9.86
N LEU A 224 15.93 8.12 -8.66
CA LEU A 224 15.24 9.24 -8.02
C LEU A 224 16.21 10.34 -7.61
N PRO A 225 15.93 11.61 -7.98
CA PRO A 225 16.74 12.72 -7.53
C PRO A 225 16.59 12.90 -6.02
N VAL A 226 17.68 13.29 -5.37
CA VAL A 226 17.65 13.63 -3.94
C VAL A 226 17.11 15.05 -3.73
N ALA A 227 17.52 15.98 -4.59
CA ALA A 227 17.19 17.40 -4.49
C ALA A 227 15.69 17.66 -4.60
N HIS A 228 15.19 18.64 -3.85
CA HIS A 228 13.81 19.12 -3.90
C HIS A 228 12.74 18.08 -3.52
N THR A 229 13.16 16.99 -2.88
CA THR A 229 12.25 15.92 -2.45
C THR A 229 11.73 16.10 -1.03
N GLY A 230 12.41 16.88 -0.19
CA GLY A 230 12.13 16.95 1.25
C GLY A 230 12.53 15.69 2.03
N ALA A 231 13.27 14.76 1.41
CA ALA A 231 13.67 13.51 2.05
C ALA A 231 14.62 13.72 3.24
N LEU A 232 15.61 14.60 3.11
CA LEU A 232 16.53 14.92 4.20
C LEU A 232 15.81 15.64 5.35
N HIS A 233 14.89 16.56 5.06
CA HIS A 233 14.03 17.20 6.08
C HIS A 233 13.20 16.17 6.83
N THR A 234 12.62 15.20 6.11
CA THR A 234 11.80 14.14 6.71
C THR A 234 12.64 13.24 7.60
N ALA A 235 13.80 12.77 7.13
CA ALA A 235 14.70 11.94 7.91
C ALA A 235 15.22 12.68 9.16
N ALA A 236 15.57 13.96 9.02
CA ALA A 236 16.03 14.80 10.13
C ALA A 236 14.93 15.05 11.18
N ARG A 237 13.69 15.27 10.74
CA ARG A 237 12.52 15.45 11.62
C ARG A 237 12.30 14.25 12.56
N PHE A 238 12.55 13.04 12.08
CA PHE A 238 12.31 11.79 12.82
C PHE A 238 13.60 11.16 13.37
N GLY A 239 14.73 11.85 13.32
CA GLY A 239 16.00 11.34 13.86
C GLY A 239 16.55 10.12 13.13
N HIS A 240 16.18 9.90 11.86
CA HIS A 240 16.57 8.70 11.10
C HIS A 240 18.00 8.82 10.55
N LEU A 241 18.99 8.73 11.44
CA LEU A 241 20.40 9.01 11.14
C LEU A 241 20.96 8.20 9.98
N ASP A 242 20.62 6.92 9.84
CA ASP A 242 21.12 6.07 8.75
C ASP A 242 20.56 6.53 7.39
N THR A 243 19.27 6.87 7.34
CA THR A 243 18.65 7.47 6.14
C THR A 243 19.27 8.83 5.83
N MET A 244 19.56 9.64 6.84
CA MET A 244 20.23 10.92 6.66
C MET A 244 21.61 10.74 6.03
N ARG A 245 22.45 9.85 6.58
CA ARG A 245 23.78 9.55 6.01
C ARG A 245 23.68 9.10 4.57
N LEU A 246 22.77 8.18 4.26
CA LEU A 246 22.52 7.70 2.90
C LEU A 246 22.14 8.84 1.94
N LEU A 247 21.26 9.74 2.35
CA LEU A 247 20.85 10.88 1.54
C LEU A 247 22.02 11.87 1.33
N MET A 248 22.84 12.10 2.36
CA MET A 248 24.05 12.94 2.27
C MET A 248 25.09 12.33 1.32
N GLU A 249 25.30 11.02 1.37
CA GLU A 249 26.18 10.29 0.44
C GLU A 249 25.72 10.43 -1.02
N HIS A 250 24.42 10.57 -1.26
CA HIS A 250 23.83 10.82 -2.58
C HIS A 250 23.70 12.32 -2.91
N GLY A 251 24.35 13.20 -2.16
CA GLY A 251 24.47 14.62 -2.47
C GLY A 251 23.26 15.47 -2.04
N ALA A 252 22.54 15.08 -0.99
CA ALA A 252 21.51 15.95 -0.40
C ALA A 252 22.09 17.31 0.01
N ASP A 253 21.41 18.40 -0.37
CA ASP A 253 21.76 19.74 0.14
C ASP A 253 21.32 19.86 1.60
N LEU A 254 22.31 19.96 2.49
CA LEU A 254 22.11 20.06 3.93
C LEU A 254 21.40 21.35 4.35
N ASN A 255 21.37 22.35 3.47
CA ASN A 255 20.78 23.66 3.69
C ASN A 255 19.56 23.90 2.79
N GLU A 256 19.06 22.86 2.12
CA GLU A 256 17.87 22.96 1.26
C GLU A 256 16.70 23.54 2.07
N VAL A 257 16.05 24.57 1.54
CA VAL A 257 14.88 25.19 2.19
C VAL A 257 13.60 24.70 1.54
N LEU A 258 12.57 24.47 2.35
CA LEU A 258 11.21 24.21 1.86
C LEU A 258 10.36 25.49 1.96
N PRO A 259 10.06 26.19 0.84
CA PRO A 259 9.40 27.50 0.88
C PRO A 259 8.01 27.48 1.52
N ASN A 260 7.26 26.40 1.31
CA ASN A 260 5.92 26.23 1.88
C ASN A 260 5.95 25.92 3.39
N TRP A 261 7.14 25.82 3.99
CA TRP A 261 7.40 25.41 5.37
C TRP A 261 8.32 26.41 6.05
N SER A 262 8.00 27.70 5.96
CA SER A 262 8.75 28.74 6.66
C SER A 262 10.23 28.81 6.26
N ASN A 263 10.58 28.37 5.05
CA ASN A 263 11.97 28.20 4.61
C ASN A 263 12.81 27.30 5.54
N TRP A 264 12.18 26.31 6.18
CA TRP A 264 12.88 25.42 7.09
C TRP A 264 13.90 24.55 6.35
N THR A 265 15.10 24.49 6.93
CA THR A 265 16.18 23.55 6.55
C THR A 265 16.01 22.22 7.29
N PRO A 266 16.70 21.14 6.90
CA PRO A 266 16.66 19.88 7.65
C PRO A 266 16.98 20.06 9.15
N MET A 267 17.87 20.99 9.50
CA MET A 267 18.21 21.28 10.90
C MET A 267 17.05 21.94 11.67
N HIS A 268 16.26 22.82 11.04
CA HIS A 268 15.06 23.38 11.66
C HIS A 268 14.03 22.27 11.97
N PHE A 269 13.86 21.32 11.05
CA PHE A 269 12.96 20.18 11.27
C PHE A 269 13.41 19.31 12.45
N ALA A 270 14.70 18.95 12.51
CA ALA A 270 15.27 18.22 13.64
C ALA A 270 15.08 18.96 14.96
N ALA A 271 15.37 20.26 14.99
CA ALA A 271 15.20 21.10 16.17
C ALA A 271 13.75 21.18 16.66
N SER A 272 12.78 21.32 15.74
CA SER A 272 11.35 21.40 16.07
C SER A 272 10.80 20.12 16.73
N LYS A 273 11.52 19.00 16.57
CA LYS A 273 11.26 17.70 17.19
C LYS A 273 12.27 17.33 18.26
N GLY A 274 13.22 18.23 18.52
CA GLY A 274 14.44 18.07 19.30
C GLY A 274 15.14 16.73 19.12
N GLU A 275 15.30 16.35 17.85
CA GLU A 275 16.19 15.29 17.41
C GLU A 275 17.63 15.79 17.47
N VAL A 276 18.18 15.89 18.69
CA VAL A 276 19.51 16.49 18.95
C VAL A 276 20.62 15.75 18.19
N ASP A 277 20.55 14.42 18.08
CA ASP A 277 21.57 13.67 17.35
C ASP A 277 21.50 13.88 15.84
N ALA A 278 20.31 14.15 15.29
CA ALA A 278 20.17 14.56 13.88
C ALA A 278 20.74 15.96 13.66
N MET A 279 20.52 16.89 14.59
CA MET A 279 21.14 18.22 14.54
C MET A 279 22.67 18.12 14.57
N LYS A 280 23.23 17.33 15.50
CA LYS A 280 24.67 17.08 15.56
C LYS A 280 25.16 16.46 14.26
N LEU A 281 24.49 15.44 13.71
CA LEU A 281 24.89 14.82 12.46
C LEU A 281 24.96 15.85 11.32
N LEU A 282 23.96 16.72 11.20
CA LEU A 282 23.93 17.79 10.20
C LEU A 282 25.10 18.77 10.40
N GLU A 283 25.35 19.21 11.63
CA GLU A 283 26.44 20.14 11.96
C GLU A 283 27.81 19.54 11.64
N HIS A 284 28.08 18.30 12.07
CA HIS A 284 29.32 17.60 11.74
C HIS A 284 29.51 17.38 10.24
N SER A 285 28.42 17.36 9.47
CA SER A 285 28.44 17.21 8.01
C SER A 285 28.55 18.56 7.28
N GLY A 286 28.66 19.68 8.00
CA GLY A 286 28.84 21.02 7.42
C GLY A 286 27.53 21.77 7.14
N ALA A 287 26.40 21.34 7.70
CA ALA A 287 25.15 22.08 7.63
C ALA A 287 25.26 23.40 8.41
N ARG A 288 24.65 24.46 7.89
CA ARG A 288 24.63 25.77 8.54
C ARG A 288 23.59 25.80 9.66
N SER A 289 24.04 26.09 10.87
CA SER A 289 23.20 26.26 12.06
C SER A 289 22.72 27.70 12.30
N ASP A 290 23.21 28.65 11.51
CA ASP A 290 22.93 30.09 11.61
C ASP A 290 21.78 30.56 10.69
N LEU A 291 21.27 29.68 9.83
CA LEU A 291 20.17 29.99 8.92
C LEU A 291 18.90 30.28 9.71
N LYS A 292 18.16 31.30 9.27
CA LYS A 292 16.92 31.74 9.92
C LYS A 292 15.72 31.35 9.07
N ASP A 293 14.66 30.91 9.74
CA ASP A 293 13.35 30.72 9.13
C ASP A 293 12.65 32.06 8.83
N VAL A 294 11.44 32.02 8.26
CA VAL A 294 10.65 33.24 7.97
C VAL A 294 10.29 34.08 9.20
N ASN A 295 10.33 33.50 10.41
CA ASN A 295 10.10 34.21 11.67
C ASN A 295 11.40 34.75 12.27
N GLY A 296 12.53 34.62 11.57
CA GLY A 296 13.84 35.05 12.03
C GLY A 296 14.48 34.11 13.07
N LYS A 297 13.94 32.89 13.25
CA LYS A 297 14.39 31.92 14.25
C LYS A 297 15.45 30.99 13.66
N THR A 298 16.52 30.73 14.40
CA THR A 298 17.50 29.69 14.08
C THR A 298 17.02 28.32 14.57
N PRO A 299 17.59 27.19 14.08
CA PRO A 299 17.30 25.87 14.62
C PRO A 299 17.51 25.79 16.14
N ALA A 300 18.57 26.39 16.67
CA ALA A 300 18.84 26.38 18.11
C ALA A 300 17.74 27.08 18.93
N GLN A 301 17.21 28.20 18.42
CA GLN A 301 16.11 28.91 19.07
C GLN A 301 14.81 28.08 19.05
N LEU A 302 14.52 27.37 17.95
CA LEU A 302 13.38 26.46 17.88
C LEU A 302 13.50 25.28 18.86
N LEU A 303 14.71 24.74 19.04
CA LEU A 303 14.97 23.68 20.02
C LEU A 303 14.72 24.18 21.45
N GLU A 304 15.20 25.38 21.78
CA GLU A 304 14.99 26.01 23.09
C GLU A 304 13.49 26.22 23.37
N GLU A 305 12.76 26.82 22.42
CA GLU A 305 11.31 27.01 22.54
C GLU A 305 10.56 25.69 22.75
N ARG A 306 10.92 24.65 21.98
CA ARG A 306 10.34 23.32 22.13
C ARG A 306 10.58 22.74 23.52
N ASN A 307 11.80 22.83 24.04
CA ASN A 307 12.14 22.34 25.37
C ASN A 307 11.39 23.13 26.46
N THR A 308 11.20 24.44 26.30
CA THR A 308 10.43 25.26 27.26
C THR A 308 8.93 24.99 27.23
N ALA A 309 8.38 24.52 26.11
CA ALA A 309 6.95 24.20 25.98
C ALA A 309 6.59 22.79 26.50
N GLU A 310 7.58 21.92 26.70
CA GLU A 310 7.39 20.56 27.25
C GLU A 310 7.51 20.51 28.80
N HIS A 311 7.82 21.65 29.44
CA HIS A 311 7.88 21.83 30.90
C HIS A 311 6.72 22.71 31.40
#